data_AF-A0A8X6Q3Y2-F1
#
_entry.id   AF-A0A8X6Q3Y2-F1
#
_cell.length_a   1.000
_cell.length_b   1.000
_cell.length_c   1.000
_cell.angle_alpha   90.00
_cell.angle_beta   90.00
_cell.angle_gamma   90.00
#
_symmetry.space_group_name_H-M   'P 1'
#
loop_
_entity.id
_entity.type
_entity.pdbx_description
1 polymer ?
#
loop_
_entity_poly.entity_id
_entity_poly.type
_entity_poly.pdbx_seq_one_letter_code
_entity_poly.pdbx_strand_id
1 'polypeptide(L)' 'MDFILFAMLTSYENDRVYGPEDDSKCGSSPSYCGVKDRKYPDKRAMGYPFDREIKARSIEEFLLPNINLQKVKIQFKE' A
#
# COMPACT_ATOMS: atom_id res chain seq x y z
N MET A 1 -11.90 -14.66 12.89
CA MET A 1 -12.30 -13.25 12.67
C MET A 1 -12.32 -12.98 11.17
N ASP A 2 -13.37 -12.33 10.66
CA ASP A 2 -13.54 -12.01 9.24
C ASP A 2 -12.85 -10.68 8.90
N PHE A 3 -12.19 -10.63 7.75
CA PHE A 3 -11.50 -9.46 7.22
C PHE A 3 -11.72 -9.31 5.72
N ILE A 4 -11.50 -8.09 5.22
CA ILE A 4 -11.41 -7.80 3.79
C ILE A 4 -9.94 -7.57 3.45
N LEU A 5 -9.37 -8.45 2.63
CA LEU A 5 -8.09 -8.24 1.99
C LEU A 5 -8.29 -7.28 0.82
N PHE A 6 -7.56 -6.17 0.84
CA PHE A 6 -7.56 -5.13 -0.18
C PHE A 6 -6.25 -5.19 -0.98
N ALA A 7 -6.35 -5.23 -2.30
CA ALA A 7 -5.20 -5.11 -3.20
C ALA A 7 -5.48 -4.07 -4.28
N MET A 8 -4.53 -3.17 -4.51
CA MET A 8 -4.61 -2.10 -5.52
C MET A 8 -3.32 -2.06 -6.33
N LEU A 9 -3.44 -1.92 -7.65
CA LEU A 9 -2.30 -1.71 -8.53
C LEU A 9 -2.28 -0.26 -9.00
N THR A 10 -1.20 0.45 -8.71
CA THR A 10 -0.97 1.82 -9.17
C THR A 10 0.08 1.86 -10.28
N SER A 11 0.12 2.96 -11.02
CA SER A 11 1.09 3.15 -12.10
C SER A 11 2.45 3.53 -11.53
N TYR A 12 3.47 2.70 -11.79
CA TYR A 12 4.85 2.92 -11.36
C TYR A 12 5.39 4.31 -11.74
N GLU A 13 5.06 4.83 -12.93
CA GLU A 13 5.52 6.14 -13.38
C GLU A 13 5.06 7.29 -12.47
N ASN A 14 3.88 7.13 -11.86
CA ASN A 14 3.32 8.10 -10.93
C ASN A 14 3.83 7.92 -9.49
N ASP A 15 4.33 6.74 -9.15
CA ASP A 15 4.71 6.36 -7.79
C ASP A 15 6.22 6.51 -7.56
N ARG A 16 7.03 6.23 -8.59
CA ARG A 16 8.49 6.15 -8.45
C ARG A 16 9.13 7.47 -8.04
N VAL A 17 10.09 7.40 -7.13
CA VAL A 17 11.00 8.50 -6.82
C VAL A 17 12.36 8.24 -7.48
N TYR A 18 12.86 9.18 -8.27
CA TYR A 18 14.20 9.06 -8.87
C TYR A 18 15.28 9.17 -7.80
N GLY A 19 16.23 8.24 -7.83
CA GLY A 19 17.37 8.20 -6.93
C GLY A 19 18.36 7.10 -7.33
N PRO A 20 19.53 7.04 -6.70
CA PRO A 20 20.52 6.01 -6.99
C PRO A 20 20.01 4.65 -6.49
N GLU A 21 20.36 3.58 -7.21
CA GLU A 21 19.91 2.21 -6.88
C GLU A 21 20.30 1.81 -5.44
N ASP A 22 19.42 1.04 -4.80
CA ASP A 22 19.63 0.56 -3.44
C ASP A 22 20.41 -0.76 -3.48
N ASP A 23 21.71 -0.66 -3.25
CA ASP A 23 22.60 -1.82 -3.10
C ASP A 23 22.76 -2.21 -1.61
N SER A 24 21.93 -1.64 -0.73
CA SER A 24 22.05 -1.82 0.71
C SER A 24 21.24 -3.03 1.21
N LYS A 25 21.80 -3.74 2.19
CA LYS A 25 21.12 -4.87 2.88
C LYS A 25 19.95 -4.44 3.77
N CYS A 26 19.66 -3.13 3.85
CA CYS A 26 18.70 -2.53 4.78
C CYS A 26 17.38 -2.08 4.11
N GLY A 27 17.07 -2.64 2.93
CA GLY A 27 15.88 -2.28 2.14
C GLY A 27 14.63 -3.15 2.36
N SER A 28 14.62 -4.11 3.29
CA SER A 28 13.54 -5.10 3.42
C SER A 28 12.27 -4.62 4.14
N SER A 29 12.27 -3.42 4.73
CA SER A 29 11.12 -2.87 5.48
C SER A 29 10.80 -1.41 5.14
N PRO A 30 10.69 -1.05 3.84
CA PRO A 30 10.56 0.34 3.42
C PRO A 30 9.21 0.93 3.83
N SER A 31 8.16 0.11 3.97
CA SER A 31 6.80 0.57 4.25
C SER A 31 6.66 1.36 5.56
N TYR A 32 7.45 1.03 6.59
CA TYR A 32 7.42 1.73 7.89
C TYR A 32 8.69 2.50 8.19
N CYS A 33 9.85 2.02 7.71
CA CYS A 33 11.15 2.59 8.06
C CYS A 33 11.74 3.47 6.95
N GLY A 34 11.17 3.44 5.75
CA GLY A 34 11.80 3.99 4.56
C GLY A 34 13.09 3.24 4.18
N VAL A 35 13.92 3.89 3.37
CA VAL A 35 15.21 3.36 2.92
C VAL A 35 16.31 4.26 3.49
N LYS A 36 17.32 3.63 4.10
CA LYS A 36 18.41 4.35 4.78
C LYS A 36 19.11 5.32 3.82
N ASP A 37 19.32 6.56 4.27
CA ASP A 37 20.03 7.62 3.52
C ASP A 37 19.43 7.93 2.13
N ARG A 38 18.12 7.64 1.95
CA ARG A 38 17.39 7.83 0.70
C ARG A 38 16.05 8.53 0.94
N LYS A 39 15.43 8.98 -0.15
CA LYS A 39 14.03 9.39 -0.14
C LYS A 39 13.14 8.16 0.01
N TYR A 40 11.96 8.35 0.59
CA TYR A 40 10.94 7.31 0.62
C TYR A 40 10.59 6.87 -0.81
N PRO A 41 10.52 5.55 -1.10
CA PRO A 41 10.53 5.06 -2.48
C PRO A 41 9.18 5.19 -3.22
N ASP A 42 8.15 5.75 -2.58
CA ASP A 42 6.83 6.00 -3.16
C ASP A 42 6.45 7.49 -2.98
N LYS A 43 6.05 8.15 -4.06
CA LYS A 43 5.59 9.55 -4.08
C LYS A 43 4.26 9.77 -3.38
N ARG A 44 3.45 8.72 -3.22
CA ARG A 44 2.13 8.83 -2.60
C ARG A 44 2.26 9.11 -1.10
N ALA A 45 1.22 9.72 -0.53
CA ALA A 45 1.13 9.86 0.91
C ALA A 45 1.13 8.47 1.57
N MET A 46 1.87 8.31 2.67
CA MET A 46 1.87 7.06 3.42
C MET A 46 0.45 6.73 3.89
N GLY A 47 -0.01 5.50 3.60
CA GLY A 47 -1.38 5.07 3.87
C GLY A 47 -2.34 5.21 2.69
N TYR A 48 -1.91 5.75 1.55
CA TYR A 48 -2.72 5.78 0.32
C TYR A 48 -3.25 4.38 -0.04
N PRO A 49 -4.52 4.23 -0.46
CA PRO A 49 -5.51 5.29 -0.71
C PRO A 49 -6.39 5.69 0.49
N PHE A 50 -6.03 5.26 1.71
CA PHE A 50 -6.82 5.45 2.93
C PHE A 50 -6.36 6.64 3.78
N ASP A 51 -5.38 7.42 3.31
CA ASP A 51 -4.85 8.59 4.01
C ASP A 51 -5.83 9.77 4.08
N ARG A 52 -6.89 9.75 3.25
CA ARG A 52 -7.88 10.82 3.13
C ARG A 52 -9.29 10.33 3.44
N GLU A 53 -10.18 11.26 3.74
CA GLU A 53 -11.60 10.97 3.96
C GLU A 53 -12.25 10.34 2.72
N ILE A 54 -12.89 9.19 2.92
CA ILE A 54 -13.65 8.47 1.89
C ILE A 54 -15.12 8.83 2.05
N LYS A 55 -15.69 9.50 1.05
CA LYS A 55 -17.11 9.90 1.03
C LYS A 55 -18.06 8.80 0.55
N ALA A 56 -17.51 7.74 -0.04
CA ALA A 56 -18.28 6.56 -0.45
C ALA A 56 -18.96 5.93 0.77
N ARG A 57 -20.21 5.49 0.60
CA ARG A 57 -21.01 4.90 1.68
C ARG A 57 -20.96 3.39 1.71
N SER A 58 -20.46 2.77 0.65
CA SER A 58 -20.17 1.34 0.59
C SER A 58 -18.79 1.09 -0.01
N ILE A 59 -18.29 -0.13 0.14
CA ILE A 59 -16.98 -0.48 -0.40
C ILE A 59 -17.02 -0.57 -1.93
N GLU A 60 -18.16 -0.97 -2.51
CA GLU A 60 -18.40 -1.05 -3.95
C GLU A 60 -18.33 0.34 -4.60
N GLU A 61 -18.83 1.38 -3.93
CA GLU A 61 -18.72 2.77 -4.38
C GLU A 61 -17.27 3.29 -4.37
N PHE A 62 -16.41 2.70 -3.53
CA PHE A 62 -14.98 3.03 -3.47
C PHE A 62 -14.15 2.27 -4.52
N LEU A 63 -14.68 1.21 -5.12
CA LEU A 63 -13.92 0.35 -6.02
C LEU A 63 -13.63 1.00 -7.37
N LEU A 64 -12.35 0.91 -7.74
CA LEU A 64 -11.86 1.22 -9.07
C LEU A 64 -11.47 -0.09 -9.78
N PRO A 65 -11.39 -0.12 -11.12
CA PRO A 65 -11.06 -1.34 -11.88
C PRO A 65 -9.70 -1.98 -11.52
N ASN A 66 -8.78 -1.20 -10.96
CA ASN A 66 -7.45 -1.64 -10.52
C ASN A 66 -7.40 -2.08 -9.04
N ILE A 67 -8.56 -2.21 -8.39
CA ILE A 67 -8.71 -2.64 -7.00
C ILE A 67 -9.48 -3.96 -6.96
N ASN A 68 -9.04 -4.90 -6.12
CA ASN A 68 -9.76 -6.14 -5.84
C ASN A 68 -9.87 -6.37 -4.33
N LEU A 69 -10.97 -7.00 -3.92
CA LEU A 69 -11.29 -7.32 -2.53
C LEU A 69 -11.53 -8.81 -2.39
N GLN A 70 -10.98 -9.40 -1.33
CA GLN A 70 -11.22 -10.79 -0.98
C GLN A 70 -11.61 -10.91 0.49
N LYS A 71 -12.72 -11.58 0.79
CA LYS A 71 -13.06 -11.93 2.18
C LYS A 71 -12.13 -13.04 2.65
N VAL A 72 -11.49 -12.84 3.79
CA VAL A 72 -10.55 -13.79 4.41
C VAL A 72 -10.90 -14.01 5.89
N LYS A 73 -10.57 -15.20 6.40
CA LYS A 73 -10.73 -15.53 7.82
C LYS A 73 -9.36 -15.70 8.46
N ILE A 74 -9.10 -14.95 9.51
CA ILE A 74 -7.92 -15.17 10.37
C ILE A 74 -8.39 -16.04 11.55
N GLN A 75 -7.74 -17.18 11.72
CA GLN A 75 -8.03 -18.17 12.76
C GLN A 75 -6.79 -18.32 13.64
N PHE A 76 -6.93 -18.02 14.93
CA PHE A 76 -5.92 -18.35 15.92
C PHE A 76 -6.03 -19.84 16.25
N LYS A 77 -4.89 -20.51 16.33
CA LYS A 77 -4.80 -21.91 16.75
C LYS A 77 -3.89 -21.96 17.97
N GLU A 78 -4.41 -22.52 19.05
CA GLU A 78 -3.67 -22.81 20.29
C GLU A 78 -2.61 -23.90 20.06
#